data_AF-A0A800A5E1-F1
#
_entry.id   AF-A0A800A5E1-F1
#
_cell.length_a   1.000
_cell.length_b   1.000
_cell.length_c   1.000
_cell.angle_alpha   90.00
_cell.angle_beta   90.00
_cell.angle_gamma   90.00
#
_symmetry.space_group_name_H-M   'P 1'
#
loop_
_entity.id
_entity.type
_entity.pdbx_description
1 polymer ?
#
loop_
_entity_poly.entity_id
_entity_poly.type
_entity_poly.pdbx_seq_one_letter_code
_entity_poly.pdbx_strand_id
1 'polypeptide(L)'
;MTVDAAPWLPRATINMCDEATRLTYGYYEDPNYSLLLFARNELEIQHEVLGNDPWQSGLTANRANLERFIDFMVDQLLIDAPISIESLFHSSVLDT
;
A
#
# COMPACT_ATOMS: atom_id res chain seq x y z
N MET A 1 -7.86 22.12 -4.81
CA MET A 1 -6.64 21.95 -5.61
C MET A 1 -6.81 20.64 -6.37
N THR A 2 -6.84 20.66 -7.71
CA THR A 2 -6.98 19.44 -8.52
C THR A 2 -5.62 18.75 -8.68
N VAL A 3 -5.60 17.46 -9.03
CA VAL A 3 -4.36 16.75 -9.33
C VAL A 3 -3.61 17.43 -10.49
N ASP A 4 -4.34 17.97 -11.48
CA ASP A 4 -3.75 18.71 -12.61
C ASP A 4 -2.99 19.99 -12.19
N ALA A 5 -3.42 20.64 -11.12
CA ALA A 5 -2.77 21.85 -10.60
C ALA A 5 -1.48 21.53 -9.81
N ALA A 6 -1.33 20.28 -9.36
CA ALA A 6 -0.18 19.81 -8.59
C ALA A 6 0.13 18.33 -8.93
N PRO A 7 0.60 18.03 -10.16
CA PRO A 7 0.79 16.64 -10.62
C PRO A 7 1.89 15.89 -9.87
N TRP A 8 2.74 16.61 -9.13
CA TRP A 8 3.76 16.05 -8.24
C TRP A 8 3.17 15.51 -6.92
N LEU A 9 2.00 16.01 -6.51
CA LEU A 9 1.43 15.76 -5.21
C LEU A 9 1.09 14.28 -4.96
N PRO A 10 0.48 13.52 -5.89
CA PRO A 10 0.16 12.12 -5.65
C PRO A 10 1.38 11.28 -5.26
N ARG A 11 2.51 11.45 -5.96
CA ARG A 11 3.75 10.74 -5.63
C ARG A 11 4.34 11.20 -4.31
N ALA A 12 4.32 12.52 -4.05
CA ALA A 12 4.76 13.03 -2.76
C ALA A 12 3.93 12.47 -1.60
N THR A 13 2.62 12.26 -1.79
CA THR A 13 1.75 11.62 -0.80
C THR A 13 2.13 10.15 -0.57
N ILE A 14 2.37 9.36 -1.63
CA ILE A 14 2.85 7.98 -1.51
C ILE A 14 4.17 7.95 -0.70
N ASN A 15 5.16 8.74 -1.13
CA ASN A 15 6.46 8.79 -0.46
C ASN A 15 6.35 9.23 1.01
N MET A 16 5.45 10.18 1.31
CA MET A 16 5.22 10.62 2.69
C MET A 16 4.65 9.50 3.56
N CYS A 17 3.73 8.69 3.03
CA CYS A 17 3.20 7.54 3.73
C CYS A 17 4.28 6.46 3.94
N ASP A 18 5.07 6.16 2.92
CA ASP A 18 6.16 5.18 3.02
C ASP A 18 7.20 5.60 4.07
N GLU A 19 7.56 6.89 4.09
CA GLU A 19 8.48 7.42 5.10
C GLU A 19 7.87 7.38 6.50
N ALA A 20 6.58 7.69 6.65
CA ALA A 20 5.89 7.59 7.94
C ALA A 20 5.86 6.13 8.45
N THR A 21 5.61 5.16 7.55
CA THR A 21 5.64 3.73 7.85
C THR A 21 7.05 3.30 8.26
N ARG A 22 8.09 3.69 7.50
CA ARG A 22 9.49 3.40 7.82
C ARG A 22 9.89 3.92 9.19
N LEU A 23 9.52 5.16 9.52
CA LEU A 23 9.76 5.75 10.84
C LEU A 23 9.06 4.96 11.95
N THR A 24 7.79 4.57 11.72
CA THR A 24 7.01 3.77 12.66
C THR A 24 7.67 2.42 12.97
N TYR A 25 8.09 1.68 11.94
CA TYR A 25 8.81 0.42 12.13
C TYR A 25 10.16 0.61 12.84
N GLY A 26 10.86 1.72 12.56
CA GLY A 26 12.08 2.08 13.30
C GLY A 26 11.82 2.26 14.80
N TYR A 27 10.70 2.85 15.19
CA TYR A 27 10.33 2.95 16.61
C TYR A 27 10.03 1.59 17.25
N TYR A 28 9.52 0.61 16.48
CA TYR A 28 9.27 -0.75 16.98
C TYR A 28 10.54 -1.60 17.18
N GLU A 29 11.70 -1.09 16.79
CA GLU A 29 12.98 -1.67 17.21
C GLU A 29 13.18 -1.53 18.72
N ASP A 30 12.65 -0.48 19.35
CA ASP A 30 12.58 -0.36 20.81
C ASP A 30 11.35 -1.12 21.35
N PRO A 31 11.54 -2.24 22.05
CA PRO A 31 10.42 -3.01 22.60
C PRO A 31 9.60 -2.23 23.64
N ASN A 32 10.11 -1.13 24.18
CA ASN A 32 9.41 -0.30 25.17
C ASN A 32 8.59 0.85 24.57
N TYR A 33 8.67 1.08 23.25
CA TYR A 33 8.03 2.24 22.59
C TYR A 33 6.52 2.34 22.83
N SER A 34 5.80 1.21 22.79
CA SER A 34 4.33 1.19 22.81
C SER A 34 3.71 0.91 24.19
N LEU A 35 4.53 0.61 25.21
CA LEU A 35 4.08 0.06 26.52
C LEU A 35 3.24 -1.23 26.42
N LEU A 36 3.14 -1.85 25.24
CA LEU A 36 2.42 -3.10 25.03
C LEU A 36 3.38 -4.27 25.24
N LEU A 37 3.13 -5.07 26.29
CA LEU A 37 4.05 -6.13 26.73
C LEU A 37 4.38 -7.16 25.65
N PHE A 38 3.47 -7.43 24.72
CA PHE A 38 3.63 -8.47 23.70
C PHE A 38 3.87 -7.92 22.29
N ALA A 39 3.85 -6.60 22.09
CA ALA A 39 3.88 -6.02 20.74
C ALA A 39 5.14 -6.42 19.94
N ARG A 40 6.28 -6.58 20.61
CA ARG A 40 7.51 -7.03 19.95
C ARG A 40 7.40 -8.45 19.41
N ASN A 41 6.83 -9.37 20.19
CA ASN A 41 6.66 -10.76 19.77
C ASN A 41 5.64 -10.87 18.63
N GLU A 42 4.53 -10.13 18.71
CA GLU A 42 3.53 -10.10 17.65
C GLU A 42 4.10 -9.52 16.35
N LEU A 43 4.98 -8.51 16.42
CA LEU A 43 5.68 -7.96 15.26
C LEU A 43 6.62 -8.98 14.61
N GLU A 44 7.34 -9.76 15.41
CA GLU A 44 8.22 -10.83 14.91
C GLU A 44 7.43 -11.91 14.18
N ILE A 45 6.32 -12.37 14.77
CA ILE A 45 5.39 -13.32 14.14
C ILE A 45 4.84 -12.75 12.83
N GLN A 46 4.45 -11.48 12.81
CA GLN A 46 3.98 -10.82 11.60
C GLN A 46 5.03 -10.88 10.49
N HIS A 47 6.29 -10.56 10.78
CA HIS A 47 7.37 -10.62 9.79
C HIS A 47 7.66 -12.04 9.30
N GLU A 48 7.58 -13.04 10.18
CA GLU A 48 7.73 -14.44 9.79
C GLU A 48 6.62 -14.92 8.84
N VAL A 49 5.37 -14.49 9.09
CA VAL A 49 4.20 -14.93 8.33
C VAL A 49 4.00 -14.15 7.03
N LEU A 50 4.22 -12.83 7.07
CA LEU A 50 3.86 -11.91 5.98
C LEU A 50 5.08 -11.28 5.28
N GLY A 51 6.29 -11.52 5.79
CA GLY A 51 7.51 -10.83 5.34
C GLY A 51 7.70 -9.47 6.00
N ASN A 52 8.82 -8.82 5.68
CA ASN A 52 9.24 -7.57 6.34
C ASN A 52 8.36 -6.36 6.02
N ASP A 53 7.73 -6.33 4.84
CA ASP A 53 6.86 -5.23 4.44
C ASP A 53 5.59 -5.76 3.77
N PRO A 54 4.53 -6.00 4.56
CA PRO A 54 3.24 -6.41 4.01
C PRO A 54 2.45 -5.27 3.39
N TRP A 55 2.90 -4.01 3.52
CA TRP A 55 2.15 -2.81 3.18
C TRP A 55 2.83 -2.02 2.06
N GLN A 56 3.26 -2.72 1.00
CA GLN A 56 3.91 -2.08 -0.13
C GLN A 56 2.98 -1.08 -0.81
N SER A 57 3.42 0.17 -0.93
CA SER A 57 2.73 1.21 -1.69
C SER A 57 3.06 1.13 -3.18
N GLY A 58 2.33 1.91 -3.98
CA GLY A 58 2.58 2.05 -5.41
C GLY A 58 1.81 1.06 -6.28
N LEU A 59 1.63 1.42 -7.54
CA LEU A 59 0.81 0.64 -8.46
C LEU A 59 1.53 -0.64 -8.93
N THR A 60 2.83 -0.55 -9.16
CA THR A 60 3.70 -1.60 -9.69
C THR A 60 3.74 -2.79 -8.73
N ALA A 61 3.93 -2.52 -7.43
CA ALA A 61 3.91 -3.57 -6.41
C ALA A 61 2.54 -4.26 -6.28
N ASN A 62 1.45 -3.53 -6.54
CA ASN A 62 0.08 -4.00 -6.30
C ASN A 62 -0.67 -4.43 -7.56
N ARG A 63 -0.10 -4.25 -8.76
CA ARG A 63 -0.78 -4.43 -10.05
C ARG A 63 -1.43 -5.80 -10.18
N ALA A 64 -0.68 -6.86 -9.91
CA ALA A 64 -1.18 -8.23 -10.03
C ALA A 64 -2.36 -8.50 -9.07
N ASN A 65 -2.32 -7.93 -7.87
CA ASN A 65 -3.42 -8.05 -6.89
C ASN A 65 -4.68 -7.30 -7.38
N LEU A 66 -4.51 -6.10 -7.94
CA LEU A 66 -5.60 -5.30 -8.48
C LEU A 66 -6.23 -5.96 -9.71
N GLU A 67 -5.42 -6.46 -10.64
CA GLU A 67 -5.88 -7.23 -11.81
C GLU A 67 -6.72 -8.43 -11.36
N ARG A 68 -6.21 -9.20 -10.40
CA ARG A 68 -6.93 -10.35 -9.85
C ARG A 68 -8.23 -9.97 -9.17
N PHE A 69 -8.24 -8.84 -8.46
CA PHE A 69 -9.45 -8.34 -7.80
C PHE A 69 -10.51 -7.90 -8.82
N ILE A 70 -10.10 -7.28 -9.92
CA ILE A 70 -10.99 -6.91 -11.03
C ILE A 70 -11.59 -8.15 -11.67
N ASP A 71 -10.79 -9.19 -11.93
CA ASP A 71 -11.30 -10.47 -12.43
C ASP A 71 -12.37 -11.06 -11.50
N PHE A 72 -12.12 -11.06 -10.19
CA PHE A 72 -13.09 -11.55 -9.21
C PHE A 72 -14.38 -10.73 -9.20
N MET A 73 -14.30 -9.41 -9.34
CA MET A 73 -15.50 -8.57 -9.40
C MET A 73 -16.35 -8.87 -10.63
N VAL A 74 -15.73 -9.18 -11.77
CA VAL A 74 -16.45 -9.62 -12.98
C VAL A 74 -17.07 -11.01 -12.75
N ASP A 75 -16.29 -11.97 -12.27
CA ASP A 75 -16.75 -13.35 -12.01
C ASP A 75 -17.92 -13.40 -11.03
N GLN A 76 -17.94 -12.48 -10.06
CA GLN A 76 -18.98 -12.36 -9.05
C GLN A 76 -20.14 -11.45 -9.47
N LEU A 77 -20.15 -10.95 -10.71
CA LEU A 77 -21.17 -10.06 -11.26
C LEU A 77 -21.34 -8.74 -10.45
N LEU A 78 -20.26 -8.27 -9.81
CA LEU A 78 -20.22 -6.99 -9.11
C LEU A 78 -19.96 -5.82 -10.07
N ILE A 79 -19.32 -6.09 -11.21
CA ILE A 79 -19.15 -5.17 -12.33
C ILE A 79 -19.44 -5.89 -13.65
N ASP A 80 -20.00 -5.18 -14.61
CA ASP A 80 -20.45 -5.77 -15.89
C ASP A 80 -19.29 -6.19 -16.81
N ALA A 81 -18.11 -5.58 -16.64
CA ALA A 81 -16.92 -5.80 -17.46
C ALA A 81 -15.64 -5.40 -16.71
N PRO A 82 -14.47 -5.97 -17.07
CA PRO A 82 -13.20 -5.59 -16.47
C PRO A 82 -12.84 -4.13 -16.77
N ILE A 83 -12.28 -3.44 -15.78
CA ILE A 83 -11.83 -2.05 -15.89
C ILE A 83 -10.30 -2.05 -16.04
N SER A 84 -9.75 -1.25 -16.96
CA SER A 84 -8.29 -1.08 -17.07
C SER A 84 -7.74 -0.40 -15.83
N ILE A 85 -6.66 -0.95 -15.27
CA ILE A 85 -5.98 -0.35 -14.12
C ILE A 85 -5.54 1.09 -14.43
N GLU A 86 -5.03 1.35 -15.63
CA GLU A 86 -4.52 2.65 -16.04
C GLU A 86 -5.60 3.74 -16.04
N SER A 87 -6.88 3.37 -16.15
CA SER A 87 -7.99 4.33 -16.08
C SER A 87 -8.43 4.66 -14.65
N LEU A 88 -8.05 3.83 -13.67
CA LEU A 88 -8.38 4.02 -12.25
C LEU A 88 -7.41 4.97 -11.53
N PHE A 89 -6.20 5.13 -12.06
CA PHE A 89 -5.14 5.92 -11.44
C PHE A 89 -4.71 7.09 -12.32
N HIS A 90 -4.25 8.17 -11.68
CA HIS A 90 -3.69 9.29 -12.41
C HIS A 90 -2.34 8.90 -13.04
N SER A 91 -2.05 9.43 -14.24
CA SER A 91 -0.83 9.10 -15.00
C SER A 91 0.47 9.29 -14.22
N SER A 92 0.51 10.22 -13.26
CA SER A 92 1.67 10.54 -12.43
C SER A 92 2.13 9.44 -11.48
N VAL A 93 1.32 8.37 -11.29
CA VAL A 93 1.63 7.27 -10.36
C VAL A 93 1.67 5.89 -11.03
N LEU A 94 1.54 5.80 -12.34
CA LEU A 94 1.45 4.50 -13.02
C LEU A 94 2.73 3.64 -12.93
N ASP A 95 3.87 4.29 -12.70
CA ASP A 95 5.21 3.70 -12.51
C ASP A 95 5.66 3.65 -11.04
N THR A 96 4.81 4.09 -10.10
CA THR A 96 5.07 3.89 -8.66
C THR A 96 4.93 2.44 -8.28
#